data_AF-A0A4Y8C753-F1
#
_entry.id   AF-A0A4Y8C753-F1
#
_cell.length_a   1.000
_cell.length_b   1.000
_cell.length_c   1.000
_cell.angle_alpha   90.00
_cell.angle_beta   90.00
_cell.angle_gamma   90.00
#
_symmetry.space_group_name_H-M   'P 1'
#
loop_
_entity.id
_entity.type
_entity.pdbx_description
1 polymer ?
#
loop_
_entity_poly.entity_id
_entity_poly.type
_entity_poly.pdbx_seq_one_letter_code
_entity_poly.pdbx_strand_id
1 'polypeptide(L)'
;DFLLDKDASLMNYALSNEFAKVDVPSSASLKEIAKNLNMDLATFKKYNPQFKHNFTPPGKGYYMYIPLNKVAFFDKNFKAEKLAKVDTTIPMTRTYTVKSGDSLYKIAKN
;
A
#
# COMPACT_ATOMS: atom_id res chain seq x y z
N ASP A 1 -29.61 22.18 -10.97
CA ASP A 1 -29.53 20.73 -11.21
C ASP A 1 -28.15 20.19 -10.81
N PHE A 2 -27.76 20.34 -9.54
CA PHE A 2 -26.42 19.96 -9.05
C PHE A 2 -26.40 18.56 -8.40
N LEU A 3 -27.57 18.07 -7.97
CA LEU A 3 -27.71 16.80 -7.28
C LEU A 3 -27.71 15.61 -8.26
N LEU A 4 -28.39 15.73 -9.41
CA LEU A 4 -28.46 14.68 -10.43
C LEU A 4 -27.10 14.43 -11.12
N ASP A 5 -26.30 15.48 -11.33
CA ASP A 5 -24.98 15.38 -11.98
C ASP A 5 -23.92 14.73 -11.05
N LYS A 6 -24.08 14.92 -9.74
CA LYS A 6 -23.27 14.26 -8.72
C LYS A 6 -23.61 12.76 -8.64
N ASP A 7 -24.88 12.40 -8.72
CA ASP A 7 -25.28 10.98 -8.74
C ASP A 7 -24.80 10.28 -10.01
N ALA A 8 -24.89 10.90 -11.19
CA ALA A 8 -24.38 10.30 -12.43
C ALA A 8 -22.86 10.09 -12.41
N SER A 9 -22.10 11.06 -11.87
CA SER A 9 -20.64 10.95 -11.73
C SER A 9 -20.22 9.95 -10.64
N LEU A 10 -20.97 9.84 -9.54
CA LEU A 10 -20.77 8.83 -8.49
C LEU A 10 -21.13 7.42 -8.98
N MET A 11 -22.18 7.28 -9.79
CA MET A 11 -22.59 6.02 -10.42
C MET A 11 -21.57 5.59 -11.47
N ASN A 12 -21.09 6.50 -12.33
CA ASN A 12 -20.02 6.19 -13.27
C ASN A 12 -18.71 5.85 -12.55
N TYR A 13 -18.37 6.53 -11.46
CA TYR A 13 -17.20 6.17 -10.63
C TYR A 13 -17.35 4.78 -10.01
N ALA A 14 -18.54 4.43 -9.52
CA ALA A 14 -18.82 3.10 -8.95
C ALA A 14 -18.84 2.00 -10.02
N LEU A 15 -19.40 2.27 -11.20
CA LEU A 15 -19.42 1.35 -12.36
C LEU A 15 -18.06 1.24 -13.06
N SER A 16 -17.23 2.30 -13.06
CA SER A 16 -15.90 2.31 -13.68
C SER A 16 -14.81 1.76 -12.76
N ASN A 17 -15.03 1.78 -11.44
CA ASN A 17 -14.07 1.33 -10.44
C ASN A 17 -14.56 0.08 -9.70
N GLU A 18 -15.11 -0.90 -10.42
CA GLU A 18 -15.26 -2.23 -9.84
C GLU A 18 -13.86 -2.75 -9.47
N PHE A 19 -13.63 -2.97 -8.18
CA PHE A 19 -12.40 -3.53 -7.65
C PHE A 19 -12.69 -4.81 -6.88
N ALA A 20 -11.81 -5.79 -7.02
CA ALA A 20 -11.83 -6.99 -6.20
C ALA A 20 -10.89 -6.84 -5.01
N LYS A 21 -11.32 -7.36 -3.87
CA LYS A 21 -10.49 -7.55 -2.69
C LYS A 21 -9.76 -8.88 -2.81
N VAL A 22 -8.43 -8.87 -2.72
CA VAL A 22 -7.59 -10.07 -2.76
C VAL A 22 -6.61 -10.07 -1.61
N ASP A 23 -6.30 -11.27 -1.10
CA ASP A 23 -5.34 -11.43 -0.02
C ASP A 23 -3.91 -11.25 -0.52
N VAL A 24 -3.04 -10.73 0.35
CA VAL A 24 -1.66 -10.41 0.04
C VAL A 24 -0.73 -10.95 1.12
N PRO A 25 0.47 -11.44 0.74
CA PRO A 25 1.45 -11.90 1.71
C PRO A 25 1.97 -10.75 2.57
N SER A 26 2.27 -11.05 3.83
CA SER A 26 2.92 -10.13 4.75
C SER A 26 4.35 -9.80 4.32
N SER A 27 4.83 -8.59 4.62
CA SER A 27 6.22 -8.16 4.38
C SER A 27 6.69 -8.24 2.93
N ALA A 28 5.82 -8.00 1.97
CA ALA A 28 6.13 -8.00 0.54
C ALA A 28 6.26 -6.57 -0.01
N SER A 29 7.14 -6.37 -0.99
CA SER A 29 7.33 -5.07 -1.65
C SER A 29 6.11 -4.69 -2.50
N LEU A 30 5.53 -3.50 -2.29
CA LEU A 30 4.41 -3.04 -3.12
C LEU A 30 4.82 -2.84 -4.57
N LYS A 31 6.09 -2.48 -4.82
CA LYS A 31 6.63 -2.33 -6.18
C LYS A 31 6.65 -3.66 -6.92
N GLU A 32 7.02 -4.75 -6.25
CA GLU A 32 7.00 -6.08 -6.85
C GLU A 32 5.57 -6.56 -7.08
N ILE A 33 4.67 -6.33 -6.12
CA ILE A 33 3.24 -6.67 -6.28
C ILE A 33 2.65 -5.93 -7.49
N ALA A 34 2.88 -4.62 -7.60
CA ALA A 34 2.41 -3.82 -8.73
C ALA A 34 2.98 -4.34 -10.07
N LYS A 35 4.28 -4.67 -10.10
CA LYS A 35 4.93 -5.26 -11.29
C LYS A 35 4.28 -6.60 -11.69
N ASN A 36 4.00 -7.48 -10.74
CA ASN A 36 3.33 -8.77 -11.00
C ASN A 36 1.88 -8.59 -11.48
N LEU A 37 1.22 -7.49 -11.11
CA LEU A 37 -0.11 -7.09 -11.60
C LEU A 37 -0.07 -6.37 -12.96
N ASN A 38 1.12 -6.21 -13.54
CA ASN A 38 1.36 -5.39 -14.72
C ASN A 38 0.77 -3.98 -14.56
N MET A 39 0.98 -3.37 -13.39
CA MET A 39 0.47 -2.05 -13.01
C MET A 39 1.62 -1.20 -12.48
N ASP A 40 1.55 0.11 -12.70
CA ASP A 40 2.47 1.05 -12.08
C ASP A 40 2.21 1.18 -10.57
N LEU A 41 3.26 1.47 -9.80
CA LEU A 41 3.17 1.59 -8.35
C LEU A 41 2.23 2.73 -7.92
N ALA A 42 2.13 3.81 -8.70
CA ALA A 42 1.29 4.95 -8.35
C ALA A 42 -0.20 4.61 -8.47
N THR A 43 -0.62 3.98 -9.56
CA THR A 43 -1.98 3.44 -9.73
C THR A 43 -2.28 2.40 -8.67
N PHE A 44 -1.34 1.48 -8.39
CA PHE A 44 -1.53 0.49 -7.33
C PHE A 44 -1.79 1.14 -5.96
N LYS A 45 -1.02 2.18 -5.61
CA LYS A 45 -1.22 2.96 -4.38
C LYS A 45 -2.52 3.76 -4.40
N LYS A 46 -2.97 4.23 -5.56
CA LYS A 46 -4.27 4.91 -5.70
C LYS A 46 -5.45 3.98 -5.37
N TYR A 47 -5.38 2.72 -5.77
CA TYR A 47 -6.35 1.69 -5.36
C TYR A 47 -6.18 1.26 -3.90
N ASN A 48 -4.97 1.41 -3.35
CA ASN A 48 -4.64 0.92 -2.02
C ASN A 48 -4.07 2.00 -1.08
N PRO A 49 -4.83 3.07 -0.79
CA PRO A 49 -4.36 4.16 0.07
C PRO A 49 -4.08 3.71 1.51
N GLN A 50 -4.57 2.53 1.92
CA GLN A 50 -4.31 1.94 3.23
C GLN A 50 -2.83 1.56 3.44
N PHE A 51 -2.04 1.38 2.38
CA PHE A 51 -0.62 1.08 2.51
C PHE A 51 0.19 2.36 2.76
N LYS A 52 0.58 2.57 4.02
CA LYS A 52 1.38 3.73 4.44
C LYS A 52 2.86 3.64 4.05
N HIS A 53 3.36 2.41 3.85
CA HIS A 53 4.76 2.14 3.52
C HIS A 53 4.90 1.56 2.11
N ASN A 54 6.14 1.38 1.65
CA ASN A 54 6.43 0.76 0.36
C ASN A 54 6.36 -0.79 0.40
N PHE A 55 5.82 -1.34 1.49
CA PHE A 55 5.67 -2.77 1.72
C PHE A 55 4.33 -3.07 2.40
N THR A 56 3.91 -4.33 2.30
CA THR A 56 2.71 -4.83 2.98
C THR A 56 3.00 -4.99 4.47
N PRO A 57 2.04 -4.69 5.37
CA PRO A 57 2.27 -4.78 6.80
C PRO A 57 2.85 -6.13 7.23
N PRO A 58 3.85 -6.15 8.12
CA PRO A 58 4.35 -7.39 8.70
C PRO A 58 3.31 -8.01 9.65
N GLY A 59 3.35 -9.34 9.80
CA GLY A 59 2.50 -10.07 10.75
C GLY A 59 1.29 -10.73 10.09
N LYS A 60 0.08 -10.35 10.50
CA LYS A 60 -1.16 -10.99 10.03
C LYS A 60 -1.37 -10.74 8.53
N GLY A 61 -2.01 -11.70 7.86
CA GLY A 61 -2.42 -11.56 6.46
C GLY A 61 -3.20 -10.27 6.22
N TYR A 62 -2.95 -9.64 5.07
CA TYR A 62 -3.53 -8.36 4.70
C TYR A 62 -4.23 -8.48 3.34
N TYR A 63 -4.92 -7.42 2.92
CA TYR A 63 -5.63 -7.39 1.64
C TYR A 63 -5.27 -6.17 0.80
N MET A 64 -5.43 -6.32 -0.51
CA MET A 64 -5.34 -5.24 -1.48
C MET A 64 -6.57 -5.24 -2.38
N TYR A 65 -6.82 -4.09 -2.99
CA TYR A 65 -7.80 -3.87 -4.01
C TYR A 65 -7.12 -3.82 -5.37
N ILE A 66 -7.67 -4.56 -6.33
CA ILE A 66 -7.23 -4.55 -7.72
C ILE A 66 -8.44 -4.29 -8.64
N PRO A 67 -8.24 -3.68 -9.82
CA PRO A 67 -9.30 -3.49 -10.79
C PRO A 67 -9.89 -4.83 -11.23
N LEU A 68 -11.21 -4.89 -11.44
CA LEU A 68 -11.91 -6.14 -11.76
C LEU A 68 -11.39 -6.79 -13.06
N ASN A 69 -11.08 -5.96 -14.06
CA ASN A 69 -10.50 -6.40 -15.34
C ASN A 69 -9.12 -7.06 -15.21
N LYS A 70 -8.46 -6.96 -14.05
CA LYS A 70 -7.17 -7.57 -13.77
C LYS A 70 -7.25 -8.81 -12.87
N VAL A 71 -8.42 -9.15 -12.35
CA VAL A 71 -8.60 -10.31 -11.44
C VAL A 71 -8.21 -11.62 -12.14
N ALA A 72 -8.71 -11.86 -13.34
CA ALA A 72 -8.35 -13.06 -14.10
C ALA A 72 -6.85 -13.14 -14.44
N PHE A 73 -6.18 -12.00 -14.59
CA PHE A 73 -4.73 -11.96 -14.79
C PHE A 73 -3.98 -12.24 -13.49
N PHE A 74 -4.44 -11.67 -12.37
CA PHE A 74 -3.91 -11.93 -11.04
C PHE A 74 -3.98 -13.42 -10.70
N ASP A 75 -5.14 -14.06 -10.83
CA ASP A 75 -5.31 -15.47 -10.46
C ASP A 75 -4.40 -16.41 -11.26
N LYS A 76 -4.09 -16.07 -12.51
CA LYS A 76 -3.22 -16.87 -13.38
C LYS A 76 -1.73 -16.65 -13.12
N ASN A 77 -1.33 -15.41 -12.83
CA ASN A 77 0.09 -15.00 -12.87
C ASN A 77 0.67 -14.67 -11.51
N PHE A 78 -0.16 -14.29 -10.54
CA PHE A 78 0.30 -13.91 -9.22
C PHE A 78 0.63 -15.15 -8.39
N LYS A 79 1.91 -15.29 -8.04
CA LYS A 79 2.40 -16.37 -7.17
C LYS A 79 2.97 -15.75 -5.91
N ALA A 80 2.16 -15.70 -4.85
CA ALA A 80 2.53 -15.08 -3.58
C ALA A 80 3.83 -15.65 -2.99
N GLU A 81 4.08 -16.96 -3.20
CA GLU A 81 5.28 -17.66 -2.76
C GLU A 81 6.59 -17.16 -3.39
N LYS A 82 6.51 -16.50 -4.56
CA LYS A 82 7.68 -15.97 -5.27
C LYS A 82 8.06 -14.56 -4.85
N LEU A 83 7.26 -13.90 -4.02
CA LEU A 83 7.56 -12.55 -3.57
C LEU A 83 8.64 -12.57 -2.49
N ALA A 84 9.70 -11.79 -2.70
CA ALA A 84 10.74 -11.65 -1.72
C ALA A 84 10.19 -10.90 -0.50
N LYS A 85 10.43 -11.45 0.69
CA LYS A 85 10.16 -10.72 1.92
C LYS A 85 11.17 -9.57 2.04
N VAL A 86 10.66 -8.37 2.21
CA VAL A 86 11.49 -7.18 2.45
C VAL A 86 11.66 -6.95 3.94
N ASP A 87 12.77 -6.30 4.31
CA ASP A 87 12.94 -5.81 5.67
C ASP A 87 11.83 -4.81 5.98
N THR A 88 11.02 -5.17 6.97
CA THR A 88 9.85 -4.40 7.42
C THR A 88 10.09 -3.79 8.79
N THR A 89 11.34 -3.83 9.29
CA THR A 89 11.74 -3.08 10.47
C THR A 89 11.62 -1.60 10.15
N ILE A 90 10.50 -1.01 10.59
CA ILE A 90 10.36 0.45 10.59
C ILE A 90 11.38 0.92 11.63
N PRO A 91 12.37 1.75 11.26
CA PRO A 91 13.30 2.29 12.25
C PRO A 91 12.44 2.99 13.30
N MET A 92 12.45 2.45 14.53
CA MET A 92 11.80 3.11 15.65
C MET A 92 12.36 4.52 15.69
N THR A 93 11.49 5.52 15.55
CA THR A 93 11.87 6.90 15.84
C THR A 93 12.43 6.88 17.26
N ARG A 94 13.74 7.10 17.41
CA ARG A 94 14.36 7.17 18.74
C ARG A 94 13.78 8.41 19.42
N THR A 95 12.91 8.19 20.40
CA THR A 95 12.40 9.27 21.24
C THR A 95 13.46 9.58 22.30
N TYR A 96 14.09 10.74 22.21
CA TYR A 96 15.03 11.23 23.22
C TYR A 96 14.39 12.35 24.04
N THR A 97 14.36 12.19 25.36
CA THR A 97 13.92 13.26 26.27
C THR A 97 15.14 14.08 26.68
N VAL A 98 15.14 15.38 26.36
CA VAL A 98 16.25 16.29 26.65
C VAL A 98 16.51 16.42 28.14
N LYS A 99 17.79 16.42 28.53
CA LYS A 99 18.22 16.60 29.93
C LYS A 99 18.94 17.93 30.09
N SER A 100 18.92 18.48 31.31
CA SER A 100 19.66 19.70 31.64
C SER A 100 21.15 19.53 31.32
N GLY A 101 21.73 20.45 30.55
CA GLY A 101 23.12 20.39 30.09
C GLY A 101 23.34 19.73 28.70
N ASP A 102 22.27 19.24 28.06
CA ASP A 102 22.34 18.80 26.68
C ASP A 102 22.49 19.98 25.71
N SER A 103 23.11 19.72 24.57
CA SER A 103 23.13 20.66 23.43
C SER A 103 22.66 19.95 22.17
N LEU A 104 22.10 20.71 21.23
CA LEU A 104 21.64 20.18 19.93
C LEU A 104 22.76 19.42 19.21
N TYR A 105 24.01 19.90 19.30
CA TYR A 105 25.18 19.22 18.74
C TYR A 105 25.42 17.84 19.33
N LYS A 106 25.30 17.68 20.66
CA LYS A 106 25.47 16.38 21.34
C LYS A 106 24.34 15.41 21.00
N ILE A 107 23.11 15.92 20.90
CA ILE A 107 21.93 15.11 20.57
C ILE A 107 22.01 14.61 19.12
N ALA A 108 22.42 15.47 18.18
CA ALA A 108 22.52 15.12 16.76
C ALA A 108 23.61 14.09 16.44
N LYS A 109 24.59 13.90 17.34
CA LYS A 109 25.68 12.93 17.17
C LYS A 109 25.32 11.51 17.67
N ASN A 110 24.25 11.38 18.44
CA ASN A 110 23.74 10.11 18.99
C ASN A 110 22.68 9.47 18.10
#